data_AF-A0A522JST7-F1
#
_entry.id   AF-A0A522JST7-F1
#
_cell.length_a   1.000
_cell.length_b   1.000
_cell.length_c   1.000
_cell.angle_alpha   90.00
_cell.angle_beta   90.00
_cell.angle_gamma   90.00
#
_symmetry.space_group_name_H-M   'P 1'
#
loop_
_entity.id
_entity.type
_entity.pdbx_description
1 polymer ?
#
loop_
_entity_poly.entity_id
_entity_poly.type
_entity_poly.pdbx_seq_one_letter_code
_entity_poly.pdbx_strand_id
1 'polypeptide(L)'
;MRPASALLELQLSFLTALYDSGEAGPTERLSDSGLEPAARLRIYRHNSEQIHLDALRTTFPAVHALVGDTFFEQTAARYRGAHPSRSGNLQAFGEHFAGFLATQADTHRLPYLSDVAQLEWRRQNAALAGDAEALSLATLGAALANVDGPMRVSFHPSMQRMASPHPILTLWQYAMRPSAQRLTLPESGEHVVLWRSADEVAMARVDAASFACIDALSCGEILDAAHAAASAQDPDFDLAACITSLVQEGLVTAITPV
;
A
#
# COMPACT_ATOMS: atom_id res chain seq x y z
N MET A 1 -39.31 -16.45 28.66
CA MET A 1 -38.71 -16.68 27.33
C MET A 1 -38.45 -15.31 26.71
N ARG A 2 -37.20 -14.85 26.67
CA ARG A 2 -36.88 -13.56 26.03
C ARG A 2 -36.98 -13.75 24.51
N PRO A 3 -37.52 -12.79 23.74
CA PRO A 3 -37.48 -12.88 22.29
C PRO A 3 -36.03 -13.09 21.85
N ALA A 4 -35.83 -14.04 20.95
CA ALA A 4 -34.55 -14.17 20.28
C ALA A 4 -34.38 -12.89 19.45
N SER A 5 -33.44 -12.03 19.86
CA SER A 5 -32.98 -10.97 18.97
C SER A 5 -32.42 -11.65 17.72
N ALA A 6 -32.73 -11.12 16.54
CA ALA A 6 -32.23 -11.71 15.31
C ALA A 6 -30.70 -11.75 15.37
N LEU A 7 -30.06 -12.79 14.82
CA LEU A 7 -28.59 -12.92 14.85
C LEU A 7 -27.87 -11.63 14.41
N LEU A 8 -28.44 -10.94 13.41
CA LEU A 8 -27.95 -9.66 12.92
C LEU A 8 -27.94 -8.56 13.99
N GLU A 9 -29.01 -8.42 14.77
CA GLU A 9 -29.11 -7.42 15.84
C GLU A 9 -28.07 -7.69 16.94
N LEU A 10 -27.87 -8.96 17.29
CA LEU A 10 -26.85 -9.38 18.26
C LEU A 10 -25.45 -9.04 17.76
N GLN A 11 -25.16 -9.33 16.49
CA GLN A 11 -23.86 -9.03 15.87
C GLN A 11 -23.60 -7.53 15.81
N LEU A 12 -24.60 -6.72 15.43
CA LEU A 12 -24.50 -5.27 15.41
C LEU A 12 -24.27 -4.70 16.81
N SER A 13 -25.06 -5.14 17.81
CA SER A 13 -24.88 -4.71 19.20
C SER A 13 -23.49 -5.05 19.74
N PHE A 14 -22.98 -6.25 19.42
CA PHE A 14 -21.62 -6.64 19.78
C PHE A 14 -20.58 -5.75 19.10
N LEU A 15 -20.68 -5.54 17.78
CA LEU A 15 -19.78 -4.68 17.02
C LEU A 15 -19.77 -3.25 17.54
N THR A 16 -20.94 -2.65 17.80
CA THR A 16 -21.02 -1.30 18.37
C THR A 16 -20.25 -1.23 19.69
N ALA A 17 -20.43 -2.21 20.58
CA ALA A 17 -19.71 -2.27 21.85
C ALA A 17 -18.20 -2.55 21.69
N LEU A 18 -17.70 -2.96 20.52
CA LEU A 18 -16.26 -3.05 20.26
C LEU A 18 -15.63 -1.72 19.86
N TYR A 19 -16.40 -0.82 19.25
CA TYR A 19 -15.90 0.46 18.75
C TYR A 19 -16.30 1.64 19.64
N ASP A 20 -17.37 1.51 20.42
CA ASP A 20 -17.79 2.47 21.44
C ASP A 20 -17.64 1.86 22.84
N SER A 21 -16.84 2.52 23.67
CA SER A 21 -16.59 2.08 25.04
C SER A 21 -17.75 2.36 26.01
N GLY A 22 -18.62 3.31 25.68
CA GLY A 22 -19.82 3.66 26.44
C GLY A 22 -20.96 2.67 26.25
N GLU A 23 -20.90 1.87 25.19
CA GLU A 23 -21.90 0.85 24.90
C GLU A 23 -21.60 -0.45 25.66
N ALA A 24 -22.59 -0.92 26.43
CA ALA A 24 -22.47 -2.13 27.23
C ALA A 24 -22.41 -3.39 26.36
N GLY A 25 -23.03 -3.36 25.17
CA GLY A 25 -23.18 -4.51 24.29
C GLY A 25 -24.08 -5.61 24.88
N PRO A 26 -24.19 -6.77 24.21
CA PRO A 26 -25.13 -7.82 24.57
C PRO A 26 -24.57 -8.73 25.67
N THR A 27 -24.13 -8.14 26.79
CA THR A 27 -23.48 -8.88 27.90
C THR A 27 -24.36 -9.99 28.48
N GLU A 28 -25.69 -9.83 28.46
CA GLU A 28 -26.65 -10.83 28.91
C GLU A 28 -26.73 -12.07 28.01
N ARG A 29 -26.08 -12.03 26.84
CA ARG A 29 -26.00 -13.14 25.87
C ARG A 29 -24.64 -13.82 25.89
N LEU A 30 -23.65 -13.27 26.60
CA LEU A 30 -22.34 -13.89 26.76
C LEU A 30 -22.40 -14.88 27.93
N SER A 31 -21.77 -16.05 27.76
CA SER A 31 -21.67 -17.01 28.86
C SER A 31 -20.83 -16.45 30.01
N ASP A 32 -21.15 -16.85 31.23
CA ASP A 32 -20.15 -16.80 32.30
C ASP A 32 -19.19 -17.98 32.08
N SER A 33 -17.89 -17.68 32.02
CA SER A 33 -16.82 -18.66 31.80
C SER A 33 -15.67 -18.43 32.78
N GLY A 34 -16.01 -18.16 34.05
CA GLY A 34 -15.04 -17.81 35.09
C GLY A 34 -14.65 -16.33 35.10
N LEU A 35 -15.33 -15.52 34.28
CA LEU A 35 -15.20 -14.08 34.20
C LEU A 35 -16.58 -13.50 33.88
N GLU A 36 -16.96 -12.45 34.61
CA GLU A 36 -18.17 -11.69 34.35
C GLU A 36 -18.27 -11.29 32.87
N PRO A 37 -19.42 -11.48 32.20
CA PRO A 37 -19.64 -11.13 30.79
C PRO A 37 -19.09 -9.77 30.35
N ALA A 38 -19.29 -8.74 31.15
CA ALA A 38 -18.79 -7.39 30.87
C ALA A 38 -17.25 -7.33 30.91
N ALA A 39 -16.60 -8.10 31.79
CA ALA A 39 -15.14 -8.19 31.83
C ALA A 39 -14.59 -8.89 30.58
N ARG A 40 -15.24 -9.97 30.14
CA ARG A 40 -14.87 -10.67 28.89
C ARG A 40 -14.97 -9.77 27.67
N LEU A 41 -16.04 -8.98 27.56
CA LEU A 41 -16.21 -8.02 26.48
C LEU A 41 -15.11 -6.94 26.49
N ARG A 42 -14.78 -6.39 27.67
CA ARG A 42 -13.67 -5.42 27.81
C ARG A 42 -12.33 -6.00 27.36
N ILE A 43 -12.02 -7.24 27.75
CA ILE A 43 -10.79 -7.94 27.32
C ILE A 43 -10.78 -8.11 25.80
N TYR A 44 -11.88 -8.56 25.20
CA TYR A 44 -11.96 -8.74 23.76
C TYR A 44 -11.82 -7.41 23.01
N ARG A 45 -12.45 -6.34 23.49
CA ARG A 45 -12.31 -4.98 22.94
C ARG A 45 -10.86 -4.53 22.96
N HIS A 46 -10.19 -4.65 24.11
CA HIS A 46 -8.79 -4.28 24.26
C HIS A 46 -7.88 -5.09 23.32
N ASN A 47 -8.07 -6.40 23.24
CA ASN A 47 -7.32 -7.25 22.31
C ASN A 47 -7.56 -6.83 20.85
N SER A 48 -8.81 -6.50 20.49
CA SER A 48 -9.12 -6.00 19.15
C SER A 48 -8.40 -4.68 18.85
N GLU A 49 -8.34 -3.75 19.79
CA GLU A 49 -7.60 -2.49 19.63
C GLU A 49 -6.09 -2.75 19.40
N GLN A 50 -5.48 -3.64 20.20
CA GLN A 50 -4.07 -4.00 20.05
C GLN A 50 -3.78 -4.68 18.71
N ILE A 51 -4.63 -5.62 18.29
CA ILE A 51 -4.49 -6.31 16.99
C ILE A 51 -4.52 -5.31 15.83
N HIS A 52 -5.43 -4.33 15.85
CA HIS A 52 -5.51 -3.30 14.81
C HIS A 52 -4.29 -2.37 14.83
N LEU A 53 -3.81 -1.99 16.01
CA LEU A 53 -2.60 -1.19 16.16
C LEU A 53 -1.38 -1.92 15.59
N ASP A 54 -1.21 -3.21 15.94
CA ASP A 54 -0.09 -4.02 15.47
C ASP A 54 -0.16 -4.28 13.96
N ALA A 55 -1.36 -4.45 13.41
CA ALA A 55 -1.56 -4.52 11.96
C ALA A 55 -1.08 -3.24 11.27
N LEU A 56 -1.45 -2.06 11.79
CA LEU A 56 -0.96 -0.79 11.23
C LEU A 56 0.55 -0.61 11.40
N ARG A 57 1.13 -1.01 12.54
CA ARG A 57 2.59 -0.96 12.75
C ARG A 57 3.34 -1.84 11.76
N THR A 58 2.80 -3.01 11.46
CA THR A 58 3.37 -3.95 10.49
C THR A 58 3.31 -3.39 9.07
N THR A 59 2.19 -2.76 8.71
CA THR A 59 1.97 -2.16 7.38
C THR A 59 2.76 -0.85 7.20
N PHE A 60 2.87 -0.01 8.23
CA PHE A 60 3.41 1.36 8.17
C PHE A 60 4.62 1.61 9.10
N PRO A 61 5.68 0.78 9.06
CA PRO A 61 6.81 0.90 9.99
C PRO A 61 7.63 2.19 9.80
N ALA A 62 7.76 2.72 8.59
CA ALA A 62 8.46 3.98 8.36
C ALA A 62 7.66 5.16 8.90
N VAL A 63 6.34 5.19 8.68
CA VAL A 63 5.47 6.20 9.32
C VAL A 63 5.61 6.15 10.83
N HIS A 64 5.56 4.94 11.42
CA HIS A 64 5.76 4.73 12.86
C HIS A 64 7.10 5.30 13.35
N ALA A 65 8.20 4.97 12.66
CA ALA A 65 9.54 5.46 13.01
C ALA A 65 9.68 6.98 12.87
N LEU A 66 9.00 7.60 11.89
CA LEU A 66 9.07 9.04 11.64
C LEU A 66 8.31 9.88 12.68
N VAL A 67 7.20 9.37 13.20
CA VAL A 67 6.32 10.10 14.14
C VAL A 67 6.51 9.69 15.61
N GLY A 68 7.07 8.50 15.85
CA GLY A 68 7.26 7.91 17.16
C GLY A 68 5.99 7.26 17.74
N ASP A 69 6.20 6.45 18.78
CA ASP A 69 5.18 5.55 19.35
C ASP A 69 3.90 6.29 19.74
N THR A 70 4.01 7.35 20.55
CA THR A 70 2.84 8.04 21.10
C THR A 70 1.96 8.65 20.03
N PHE A 71 2.54 9.30 19.02
CA PHE A 71 1.77 9.90 17.93
C PHE A 71 1.09 8.81 17.09
N PHE A 72 1.83 7.74 16.79
CA PHE A 72 1.30 6.66 15.97
C PHE A 72 0.14 5.93 16.65
N GLU A 73 0.26 5.60 17.94
CA GLU A 73 -0.80 4.93 18.71
C GLU A 73 -2.08 5.76 18.75
N GLN A 74 -1.96 7.06 19.02
CA GLN A 74 -3.11 7.97 19.02
C GLN A 74 -3.75 8.08 17.63
N THR A 75 -2.92 8.14 16.59
CA THR A 75 -3.39 8.22 15.20
C THR A 75 -4.07 6.92 14.76
N ALA A 76 -3.52 5.77 15.13
CA ALA A 76 -4.11 4.45 14.89
C ALA A 76 -5.46 4.29 15.59
N ALA A 77 -5.58 4.75 16.84
CA ALA A 77 -6.86 4.75 17.56
C ALA A 77 -7.92 5.61 16.87
N ARG A 78 -7.57 6.82 16.42
CA ARG A 78 -8.48 7.69 15.65
C ARG A 78 -8.85 7.06 14.29
N TYR A 79 -7.87 6.49 13.59
CA TYR A 79 -8.09 5.79 12.32
C TYR A 79 -9.07 4.62 12.49
N ARG A 80 -8.88 3.78 13.53
CA ARG A 80 -9.78 2.66 13.83
C ARG A 80 -11.22 3.10 14.01
N GLY A 81 -11.44 4.25 14.66
CA GLY A 81 -12.79 4.82 14.83
C GLY A 81 -13.39 5.34 13.52
N ALA A 82 -12.59 6.01 12.68
CA ALA A 82 -13.03 6.57 11.41
C ALA A 82 -13.20 5.52 10.29
N HIS A 83 -12.39 4.47 10.32
CA HIS A 83 -12.32 3.40 9.33
C HIS A 83 -12.36 2.03 10.02
N PRO A 84 -13.52 1.63 10.59
CA PRO A 84 -13.65 0.35 11.29
C PRO A 84 -13.39 -0.82 10.33
N SER A 85 -12.71 -1.86 10.83
CA SER A 85 -12.48 -3.07 10.05
C SER A 85 -13.80 -3.77 9.74
N ARG A 86 -14.00 -4.13 8.47
CA ARG A 86 -15.18 -4.83 7.95
C ARG A 86 -14.89 -6.30 7.61
N SER A 87 -13.67 -6.76 7.86
CA SER A 87 -13.20 -8.11 7.50
C SER A 87 -12.31 -8.67 8.60
N GLY A 88 -12.31 -10.00 8.75
CA GLY A 88 -11.31 -10.68 9.57
C GLY A 88 -9.92 -10.68 8.94
N ASN A 89 -9.80 -10.34 7.65
CA ASN A 89 -8.50 -10.19 6.99
C ASN A 89 -7.92 -8.80 7.27
N LEU A 90 -6.89 -8.75 8.12
CA LEU A 90 -6.19 -7.52 8.49
C LEU A 90 -5.24 -7.01 7.41
N GLN A 91 -4.97 -7.77 6.35
CA GLN A 91 -4.17 -7.32 5.21
C GLN A 91 -4.80 -6.13 4.49
N ALA A 92 -6.12 -5.96 4.59
CA ALA A 92 -6.82 -4.79 4.06
C ALA A 92 -6.91 -3.63 5.08
N PHE A 93 -6.57 -3.88 6.35
CA PHE A 93 -6.69 -2.90 7.42
C PHE A 93 -5.54 -1.90 7.36
N GLY A 94 -5.77 -0.79 6.65
CA GLY A 94 -4.78 0.23 6.39
C GLY A 94 -4.98 0.98 5.07
N GLU A 95 -5.86 0.48 4.19
CA GLU A 95 -6.11 1.03 2.86
C GLU A 95 -6.34 2.56 2.85
N HIS A 96 -7.06 3.08 3.83
CA HIS A 96 -7.37 4.51 3.92
C HIS A 96 -6.42 5.29 4.82
N PHE A 97 -5.41 4.65 5.42
CA PHE A 97 -4.57 5.26 6.45
C PHE A 97 -3.77 6.45 5.91
N ALA A 98 -3.25 6.35 4.69
CA ALA A 98 -2.50 7.44 4.07
C ALA A 98 -3.39 8.67 3.79
N GLY A 99 -4.59 8.46 3.25
CA GLY A 99 -5.58 9.53 3.05
C GLY A 99 -6.05 10.12 4.37
N PHE A 100 -6.26 9.28 5.38
CA PHE A 100 -6.59 9.71 6.74
C PHE A 100 -5.50 10.62 7.32
N LEU A 101 -4.21 10.26 7.21
CA LEU A 101 -3.09 11.09 7.65
C LEU A 101 -3.10 12.48 6.99
N ALA A 102 -3.47 12.59 5.71
CA ALA A 102 -3.54 13.86 5.00
C ALA A 102 -4.63 14.82 5.55
N THR A 103 -5.62 14.29 6.26
CA THR A 103 -6.71 15.09 6.87
C THR A 103 -6.41 15.56 8.30
N GLN A 104 -5.33 15.07 8.92
CA GLN A 104 -5.03 15.37 10.32
C GLN A 104 -4.27 16.69 10.43
N ALA A 105 -4.73 17.61 11.29
CA ALA A 105 -4.04 18.90 11.46
C ALA A 105 -2.59 18.74 11.94
N ASP A 106 -2.33 17.72 12.77
CA ASP A 106 -1.02 17.51 13.38
C ASP A 106 0.05 16.98 12.39
N THR A 107 -0.37 16.48 11.23
CA THR A 107 0.55 15.99 10.17
C THR A 107 1.00 17.09 9.22
N HIS A 108 0.43 18.30 9.28
CA HIS A 108 0.82 19.42 8.41
C HIS A 108 2.30 19.82 8.53
N ARG A 109 2.94 19.51 9.67
CA ARG A 109 4.39 19.73 9.86
C ARG A 109 5.26 18.72 9.12
N LEU A 110 4.67 17.61 8.67
CA LEU A 110 5.31 16.50 7.95
C LEU A 110 4.55 16.28 6.63
N PRO A 111 4.63 17.20 5.65
CA PRO A 111 3.81 17.13 4.44
C PRO A 111 4.02 15.85 3.63
N TYR A 112 5.20 15.22 3.75
CA TYR A 112 5.54 13.96 3.10
C TYR A 112 4.94 12.72 3.78
N LEU A 113 4.36 12.83 4.97
CA LEU A 113 3.98 11.66 5.77
C LEU A 113 2.88 10.82 5.12
N SER A 114 1.89 11.48 4.50
CA SER A 114 0.85 10.79 3.74
C SER A 114 1.47 10.03 2.56
N ASP A 115 2.40 10.63 1.83
CA ASP A 115 3.02 9.99 0.68
C ASP A 115 3.93 8.82 1.09
N VAL A 116 4.64 8.91 2.21
CA VAL A 116 5.38 7.76 2.79
C VAL A 116 4.40 6.64 3.14
N ALA A 117 3.25 6.94 3.74
CA ALA A 117 2.22 5.95 4.04
C ALA A 117 1.65 5.32 2.74
N GLN A 118 1.46 6.09 1.67
CA GLN A 118 1.04 5.56 0.36
C GLN A 118 2.09 4.62 -0.22
N LEU A 119 3.38 4.95 -0.10
CA LEU A 119 4.47 4.08 -0.53
C LEU A 119 4.44 2.74 0.21
N GLU A 120 4.28 2.77 1.54
CA GLU A 120 4.19 1.56 2.36
C GLU A 120 2.94 0.72 2.04
N TRP A 121 1.81 1.37 1.78
CA TRP A 121 0.60 0.67 1.32
C TRP A 121 0.81 0.00 -0.05
N ARG A 122 1.44 0.69 -1.00
CA ARG A 122 1.79 0.09 -2.30
C ARG A 122 2.77 -1.07 -2.12
N ARG A 123 3.71 -0.97 -1.18
CA ARG A 123 4.64 -2.06 -0.83
C ARG A 123 3.88 -3.29 -0.33
N GLN A 124 2.88 -3.11 0.53
CA GLN A 124 1.99 -4.20 0.96
C GLN A 124 1.22 -4.81 -0.21
N ASN A 125 0.65 -3.99 -1.10
CA ASN A 125 -0.07 -4.48 -2.28
C ASN A 125 0.85 -5.27 -3.22
N ALA A 126 2.09 -4.83 -3.42
CA ALA A 126 3.09 -5.56 -4.20
C ALA A 126 3.40 -6.93 -3.57
N ALA A 127 3.57 -6.99 -2.24
CA ALA A 127 3.84 -8.24 -1.53
C ALA A 127 2.67 -9.23 -1.60
N LEU A 128 1.42 -8.74 -1.57
CA LEU A 128 0.20 -9.54 -1.58
C LEU A 128 -0.35 -9.82 -2.98
N ALA A 129 0.25 -9.25 -4.02
CA ALA A 129 -0.22 -9.41 -5.38
C ALA A 129 -0.13 -10.87 -5.85
N GLY A 130 -1.13 -11.29 -6.61
CA GLY A 130 -1.18 -12.62 -7.22
C GLY A 130 0.04 -12.90 -8.10
N ASP A 131 0.39 -14.18 -8.22
CA ASP A 131 1.48 -14.62 -9.07
C ASP A 131 1.12 -14.47 -10.55
N ALA A 132 2.11 -14.12 -11.37
CA ALA A 132 2.06 -14.20 -12.81
C ALA A 132 3.43 -14.64 -13.36
N GLU A 133 3.44 -15.33 -14.49
CA GLU A 133 4.68 -15.73 -15.15
C GLU A 133 5.25 -14.57 -15.96
N ALA A 134 6.53 -14.28 -15.74
CA ALA A 134 7.24 -13.24 -16.48
C ALA A 134 7.59 -13.70 -17.90
N LEU A 135 7.49 -12.77 -18.85
CA LEU A 135 7.91 -12.94 -20.22
C LEU A 135 9.44 -13.13 -20.28
N SER A 136 9.91 -14.14 -21.03
CA SER A 136 11.35 -14.28 -21.29
C SER A 136 11.84 -13.28 -22.36
N LEU A 137 13.13 -12.90 -22.31
CA LEU A 137 13.75 -12.08 -23.36
C LEU A 137 13.66 -12.72 -24.76
N ALA A 138 13.71 -14.06 -24.84
CA ALA A 138 13.53 -14.77 -26.10
C ALA A 138 12.10 -14.60 -26.66
N THR A 139 11.10 -14.70 -25.77
CA THR A 139 9.69 -14.49 -26.13
C THR A 139 9.43 -13.04 -26.53
N LEU A 140 10.07 -12.08 -25.86
CA LEU A 140 10.03 -10.66 -26.24
C LEU A 140 10.53 -10.46 -27.69
N GLY A 141 11.72 -10.96 -28.01
CA GLY A 141 12.29 -10.84 -29.35
C GLY A 141 11.40 -11.46 -30.43
N ALA A 142 10.81 -12.63 -30.14
CA ALA A 142 9.87 -13.28 -31.05
C ALA A 142 8.55 -12.52 -31.22
N ALA A 143 8.02 -11.90 -30.16
CA ALA A 143 6.80 -11.10 -30.21
C ALA A 143 7.00 -9.82 -31.03
N LEU A 144 8.15 -9.14 -30.86
CA LEU A 144 8.48 -7.93 -31.60
C LEU A 144 8.79 -8.22 -33.09
N ALA A 145 9.34 -9.39 -33.41
CA ALA A 145 9.70 -9.75 -34.79
C ALA A 145 8.51 -10.09 -35.70
N ASN A 146 7.34 -10.42 -35.12
CA ASN A 146 6.19 -10.95 -35.86
C ASN A 146 4.95 -10.03 -35.83
N VAL A 147 5.07 -8.80 -35.33
CA VAL A 147 3.94 -7.88 -35.17
C VAL A 147 4.18 -6.59 -35.94
N ASP A 148 3.30 -6.34 -36.91
CA ASP A 148 3.13 -5.03 -37.53
C ASP A 148 1.97 -4.31 -36.84
N GLY A 149 2.24 -3.17 -36.20
CA GLY A 149 1.21 -2.30 -35.62
C GLY A 149 1.38 -1.97 -34.13
N PRO A 150 0.43 -1.23 -33.55
CA PRO A 150 0.51 -0.78 -32.17
C PRO A 150 0.46 -1.95 -31.19
N MET A 151 1.29 -1.88 -30.15
CA MET A 151 1.42 -2.92 -29.13
C MET A 151 1.07 -2.39 -27.74
N ARG A 152 0.56 -3.28 -26.89
CA ARG A 152 0.38 -3.05 -25.45
C ARG A 152 1.30 -3.94 -24.64
N VAL A 153 1.73 -3.44 -23.49
CA VAL A 153 2.53 -4.17 -22.51
C VAL A 153 1.67 -4.47 -21.29
N SER A 154 1.66 -5.72 -20.85
CA SER A 154 1.05 -6.14 -19.59
C SER A 154 2.15 -6.34 -18.54
N PHE A 155 1.94 -5.78 -17.36
CA PHE A 155 2.88 -5.90 -16.24
C PHE A 155 2.44 -6.97 -15.24
N HIS A 156 3.41 -7.43 -14.45
CA HIS A 156 3.20 -8.33 -13.34
C HIS A 156 2.31 -7.64 -12.29
N PRO A 157 1.31 -8.32 -11.69
CA PRO A 157 0.37 -7.70 -10.73
C PRO A 157 1.05 -7.07 -9.51
N SER A 158 2.25 -7.53 -9.14
CA SER A 158 3.04 -6.97 -8.03
C SER A 158 3.67 -5.61 -8.35
N MET A 159 3.75 -5.22 -9.62
CA MET A 159 4.34 -3.95 -10.02
C MET A 159 3.43 -2.81 -9.58
N GLN A 160 3.93 -1.96 -8.71
CA GLN A 160 3.30 -0.70 -8.31
C GLN A 160 4.22 0.45 -8.68
N ARG A 161 3.65 1.64 -8.80
CA ARG A 161 4.37 2.86 -9.14
C ARG A 161 3.79 4.05 -8.39
N MET A 162 4.63 5.01 -8.06
CA MET A 162 4.23 6.22 -7.35
C MET A 162 5.13 7.39 -7.74
N ALA A 163 4.49 8.52 -8.03
CA ALA A 163 5.15 9.82 -8.09
C ALA A 163 4.80 10.61 -6.83
N SER A 164 5.78 11.28 -6.23
CA SER A 164 5.55 12.21 -5.13
C SER A 164 6.38 13.47 -5.33
N PRO A 165 5.87 14.66 -4.96
CA PRO A 165 6.67 15.88 -4.88
C PRO A 165 7.71 15.82 -3.75
N HIS A 166 7.68 14.79 -2.91
CA HIS A 166 8.58 14.57 -1.80
C HIS A 166 9.55 13.40 -2.09
N PRO A 167 10.75 13.38 -1.45
CA PRO A 167 11.71 12.30 -1.61
C PRO A 167 11.34 11.07 -0.76
N ILE A 168 10.21 10.44 -1.09
CA ILE A 168 9.52 9.41 -0.30
C ILE A 168 10.33 8.14 -0.06
N LEU A 169 11.07 7.64 -1.06
CA LEU A 169 11.89 6.45 -0.92
C LEU A 169 13.14 6.76 -0.10
N THR A 170 13.73 7.94 -0.28
CA THR A 170 14.83 8.41 0.57
C THR A 170 14.38 8.52 2.05
N LEU A 171 13.21 9.12 2.30
CA LEU A 171 12.63 9.24 3.65
C LEU A 171 12.32 7.86 4.26
N TRP A 172 11.74 6.95 3.47
CA TRP A 172 11.46 5.59 3.91
C TRP A 172 12.75 4.84 4.27
N GLN A 173 13.78 4.91 3.43
CA GLN A 173 15.07 4.27 3.68
C GLN A 173 15.73 4.80 4.96
N TYR A 174 15.66 6.12 5.19
CA TYR A 174 16.16 6.74 6.42
C TYR A 174 15.40 6.24 7.65
N ALA A 175 14.07 6.16 7.58
CA ALA A 175 13.24 5.68 8.68
C ALA A 175 13.50 4.20 9.02
N MET A 176 13.70 3.37 7.99
CA MET A 176 13.92 1.93 8.15
C MET A 176 15.37 1.56 8.53
N ARG A 177 16.34 2.42 8.18
CA ARG A 177 17.76 2.23 8.47
C ARG A 177 18.33 3.53 9.02
N PRO A 178 18.00 3.89 10.27
CA PRO A 178 18.46 5.13 10.86
C PRO A 178 19.99 5.15 10.91
N SER A 179 20.56 6.26 10.43
CA SER A 179 22.00 6.49 10.48
C SER A 179 22.30 7.70 11.37
N ALA A 180 23.48 7.73 11.99
CA ALA A 180 23.94 8.90 12.74
C ALA A 180 24.26 10.10 11.82
N GLN A 181 24.29 9.89 10.50
CA GLN A 181 24.53 10.95 9.53
C GLN A 181 23.27 11.79 9.34
N ARG A 182 23.46 13.10 9.25
CA ARG A 182 22.35 14.02 8.98
C ARG A 182 21.76 13.72 7.61
N LEU A 183 20.45 13.51 7.56
CA LEU A 183 19.73 13.31 6.31
C LEU A 183 19.77 14.59 5.49
N THR A 184 20.34 14.51 4.28
CA THR A 184 20.22 15.54 3.26
C THR A 184 19.08 15.15 2.34
N LEU A 185 17.98 15.87 2.41
CA LEU A 185 16.84 15.63 1.54
C LEU A 185 17.11 16.22 0.16
N PRO A 186 16.84 15.48 -0.93
CA PRO A 186 16.77 16.06 -2.27
C PRO A 186 15.79 17.22 -2.32
N GLU A 187 16.10 18.22 -3.17
CA GLU A 187 15.20 19.36 -3.40
C GLU A 187 13.99 18.97 -4.29
N SER A 188 14.11 17.88 -5.04
CA SER A 188 13.06 17.37 -5.92
C SER A 188 12.31 16.19 -5.31
N GLY A 189 11.09 15.98 -5.80
CA GLY A 189 10.33 14.75 -5.57
C GLY A 189 10.99 13.50 -6.14
N GLU A 190 10.33 12.36 -5.93
CA GLU A 190 10.79 11.05 -6.39
C GLU A 190 9.70 10.31 -7.17
N HIS A 191 10.15 9.62 -8.21
CA HIS A 191 9.39 8.61 -8.92
C HIS A 191 9.90 7.24 -8.49
N VAL A 192 9.00 6.37 -8.03
CA VAL A 192 9.34 5.07 -7.47
C VAL A 192 8.55 3.99 -8.18
N VAL A 193 9.26 2.95 -8.60
CA VAL A 193 8.68 1.68 -9.04
C VAL A 193 9.03 0.64 -7.98
N LEU A 194 8.06 -0.21 -7.66
CA LEU A 194 8.24 -1.25 -6.66
C LEU A 194 7.54 -2.54 -7.08
N TRP A 195 8.12 -3.66 -6.73
CA TRP A 195 7.67 -4.98 -7.18
C TRP A 195 8.09 -6.06 -6.21
N ARG A 196 7.38 -7.18 -6.24
CA ARG A 196 7.79 -8.38 -5.52
C ARG A 196 8.95 -9.05 -6.26
N SER A 197 10.09 -9.18 -5.60
CA SER A 197 11.27 -9.92 -6.06
C SER A 197 11.52 -11.05 -5.08
N ALA A 198 11.16 -12.27 -5.49
CA ALA A 198 11.08 -13.45 -4.61
C ALA A 198 10.23 -13.17 -3.36
N ASP A 199 10.84 -13.20 -2.17
CA ASP A 199 10.19 -13.04 -0.87
C ASP A 199 10.24 -11.59 -0.34
N GLU A 200 10.84 -10.66 -1.09
CA GLU A 200 10.95 -9.25 -0.69
C GLU A 200 10.26 -8.32 -1.70
N VAL A 201 10.02 -7.07 -1.28
CA VAL A 201 9.56 -6.01 -2.19
C VAL A 201 10.73 -5.10 -2.50
N ALA A 202 11.21 -5.20 -3.74
CA ALA A 202 12.19 -4.30 -4.30
C ALA A 202 11.55 -2.94 -4.60
N MET A 203 12.33 -1.88 -4.42
CA MET A 203 11.91 -0.50 -4.71
C MET A 203 13.08 0.23 -5.38
N ALA A 204 12.83 0.84 -6.53
CA ALA A 204 13.82 1.59 -7.26
C ALA A 204 13.31 3.00 -7.58
N ARG A 205 14.23 3.96 -7.49
CA ARG A 205 14.03 5.30 -8.05
C ARG A 205 14.21 5.21 -9.56
N VAL A 206 13.33 5.85 -10.29
CA VAL A 206 13.43 5.99 -11.75
C VAL A 206 13.43 7.48 -12.11
N ASP A 207 14.00 7.81 -13.26
CA ASP A 207 13.91 9.17 -13.80
C ASP A 207 12.47 9.47 -14.29
N ALA A 208 12.22 10.74 -14.63
CA ALA A 208 10.90 11.21 -15.04
C ALA A 208 10.42 10.60 -16.38
N ALA A 209 11.33 10.37 -17.33
CA ALA A 209 10.99 9.82 -18.64
C ALA A 209 10.64 8.33 -18.52
N SER A 210 11.46 7.55 -17.81
CA SER A 210 11.19 6.15 -17.47
C SER A 210 9.88 5.99 -16.71
N PHE A 211 9.61 6.85 -15.72
CA PHE A 211 8.33 6.82 -15.00
C PHE A 211 7.13 7.12 -15.92
N ALA A 212 7.22 8.14 -16.77
CA ALA A 212 6.14 8.50 -17.69
C ALA A 212 5.84 7.35 -18.68
N CYS A 213 6.87 6.67 -19.18
CA CYS A 213 6.72 5.47 -20.01
C CYS A 213 5.97 4.37 -19.24
N ILE A 214 6.47 4.02 -18.06
CA ILE A 214 5.92 2.94 -17.22
C ILE A 214 4.48 3.24 -16.81
N ASP A 215 4.17 4.48 -16.46
CA ASP A 215 2.84 4.91 -16.05
C ASP A 215 1.84 4.81 -17.20
N ALA A 216 2.19 5.30 -18.38
CA ALA A 216 1.36 5.19 -19.58
C ALA A 216 1.07 3.72 -19.92
N LEU A 217 2.10 2.87 -19.99
CA LEU A 217 1.94 1.44 -20.26
C LEU A 217 1.06 0.76 -19.21
N SER A 218 1.24 1.10 -17.94
CA SER A 218 0.44 0.53 -16.86
C SER A 218 -1.02 1.00 -16.86
N CYS A 219 -1.33 2.10 -17.53
CA CYS A 219 -2.69 2.59 -17.78
C CYS A 219 -3.33 1.95 -19.04
N GLY A 220 -2.62 1.03 -19.72
CA GLY A 220 -3.12 0.32 -20.90
C GLY A 220 -2.90 1.06 -22.22
N GLU A 221 -2.10 2.13 -22.21
CA GLU A 221 -1.69 2.82 -23.43
C GLU A 221 -0.78 1.96 -24.31
N ILE A 222 -0.72 2.32 -25.58
CA ILE A 222 0.13 1.65 -26.56
C ILE A 222 1.59 2.10 -26.41
N LEU A 223 2.51 1.27 -26.88
CA LEU A 223 3.95 1.49 -26.79
C LEU A 223 4.39 2.84 -27.37
N ASP A 224 3.82 3.23 -28.52
CA ASP A 224 4.12 4.52 -29.17
C ASP A 224 3.68 5.73 -28.32
N ALA A 225 2.52 5.64 -27.68
CA ALA A 225 2.02 6.69 -26.80
C ALA A 225 2.86 6.80 -25.52
N ALA A 226 3.27 5.66 -24.96
CA ALA A 226 4.18 5.62 -23.83
C ALA A 226 5.57 6.18 -24.17
N HIS A 227 6.08 5.88 -25.36
CA HIS A 227 7.33 6.48 -25.86
C HIS A 227 7.18 8.00 -25.99
N ALA A 228 6.11 8.49 -26.62
CA ALA A 228 5.85 9.91 -26.75
C ALA A 228 5.76 10.63 -25.39
N ALA A 229 5.12 10.02 -24.39
CA ALA A 229 5.04 10.56 -23.03
C ALA A 229 6.42 10.68 -22.36
N ALA A 230 7.28 9.68 -22.56
CA ALA A 230 8.65 9.69 -22.05
C ALA A 230 9.54 10.70 -22.80
N SER A 231 9.45 10.74 -24.13
CA SER A 231 10.22 11.67 -24.97
C SER A 231 9.86 13.14 -24.73
N ALA A 232 8.67 13.41 -24.21
CA ALA A 232 8.28 14.75 -23.75
C ALA A 232 9.02 15.19 -22.47
N GLN A 233 9.53 14.25 -21.68
CA GLN A 233 10.38 14.51 -20.51
C GLN A 233 11.87 14.50 -20.88
N ASP A 234 12.28 13.58 -21.75
CA ASP A 234 13.66 13.44 -22.24
C ASP A 234 13.67 13.00 -23.72
N PRO A 235 14.03 13.88 -24.67
CA PRO A 235 14.07 13.55 -26.10
C PRO A 235 14.99 12.38 -26.47
N ASP A 236 16.00 12.09 -25.65
CA ASP A 236 16.98 11.02 -25.88
C ASP A 236 16.56 9.69 -25.21
N PHE A 237 15.31 9.60 -24.73
CA PHE A 237 14.79 8.42 -24.03
C PHE A 237 14.85 7.14 -24.88
N ASP A 238 15.58 6.13 -24.39
CA ASP A 238 15.67 4.81 -25.01
C ASP A 238 14.55 3.87 -24.49
N LEU A 239 13.47 3.77 -25.27
CA LEU A 239 12.36 2.87 -24.99
C LEU A 239 12.81 1.40 -24.93
N ALA A 240 13.71 0.99 -25.82
CA ALA A 240 14.14 -0.41 -25.90
C ALA A 240 14.93 -0.81 -24.65
N ALA A 241 15.81 0.08 -24.16
CA ALA A 241 16.51 -0.12 -22.91
C ALA A 241 15.55 -0.20 -21.70
N CYS A 242 14.55 0.69 -21.64
CA CYS A 242 13.54 0.68 -20.58
C CYS A 242 12.76 -0.63 -20.55
N ILE A 243 12.19 -1.06 -21.68
CA ILE A 243 11.43 -2.32 -21.76
C ILE A 243 12.33 -3.53 -21.44
N THR A 244 13.56 -3.55 -21.95
CA THR A 244 14.51 -4.63 -21.66
C THR A 244 14.81 -4.74 -20.17
N SER A 245 15.01 -3.61 -19.48
CA SER A 245 15.21 -3.60 -18.03
C SER A 245 13.99 -4.15 -17.28
N LEU A 246 12.76 -3.79 -17.68
CA LEU A 246 11.54 -4.30 -17.05
C LEU A 246 11.37 -5.81 -17.27
N VAL A 247 11.75 -6.34 -18.43
CA VAL A 247 11.72 -7.78 -18.71
C VAL A 247 12.77 -8.52 -17.89
N GLN A 248 13.98 -7.97 -17.75
CA GLN A 248 15.05 -8.56 -16.94
C GLN A 248 14.68 -8.67 -15.45
N GLU A 249 13.95 -7.69 -14.94
CA GLU A 249 13.39 -7.71 -13.57
C GLU A 249 12.14 -8.59 -13.44
N GLY A 250 11.69 -9.24 -14.52
CA GLY A 250 10.51 -10.11 -14.51
C GLY A 250 9.18 -9.36 -14.40
N LEU A 251 9.14 -8.08 -14.75
CA LEU A 251 7.97 -7.21 -14.57
C LEU A 251 6.99 -7.25 -15.72
N VAL A 252 7.40 -7.71 -16.90
CA VAL A 252 6.52 -7.82 -18.06
C VAL A 252 5.98 -9.23 -18.15
N THR A 253 4.66 -9.39 -18.28
CA THR A 253 3.98 -10.69 -18.40
C THR A 253 3.57 -11.00 -19.84
N ALA A 254 3.25 -9.97 -20.62
CA ALA A 254 2.90 -10.12 -22.03
C ALA A 254 3.15 -8.83 -22.81
N ILE A 255 3.39 -8.97 -24.12
CA ILE A 255 3.26 -7.88 -25.08
C ILE A 255 2.35 -8.37 -26.20
N THR A 256 1.28 -7.64 -26.45
CA THR A 256 0.22 -8.06 -27.38
C THR A 256 -0.08 -6.96 -28.40
N PRO A 257 -0.39 -7.31 -29.66
CA PRO A 257 -0.96 -6.36 -30.61
C PRO A 257 -2.31 -5.82 -30.10
N VAL A 258 -2.66 -4.61 -30.52
CA VAL A 258 -3.96 -3.98 -30.25
C VAL A 258 -5.03 -4.45 -31.21
#